data_AF-A0A2U3WA09-F1
#
_entry.id   AF-A0A2U3WA09-F1
#
_cell.length_a   1.000
_cell.length_b   1.000
_cell.length_c   1.000
_cell.angle_alpha   90.00
_cell.angle_beta   90.00
_cell.angle_gamma   90.00
#
_symmetry.space_group_name_H-M   'P 1'
#
loop_
_entity.id
_entity.type
_entity.pdbx_description
1 polymer ?
#
loop_
_entity_poly.entity_id
_entity_poly.type
_entity_poly.pdbx_seq_one_letter_code
_entity_poly.pdbx_strand_id
1 'polypeptide(L)'
;MPLEAEDALYVALELAIAALSVAGNVLVCAAVGTSSALQTPTNYFLVSLAAADVAVGLFAIPFAITISLGFCTDFHSCLFLACFVLVLTQSSIFSLLAVAVDRYLAIGVPLRYKSLVTGTRARGVIAVLWVLAFGIGLTPFLGWNSKDSATNCTEPWDGATNKSCCLVKCLFENVVPMSYMVYFNFFGCVLPPLIIMLVIYIKIFMVACRQLQHMELMDHSRTIIQREIHAAKSLAMIVGIFALCWLPVHAINCVSLFQPARAKNKPKWAMNTAILLSHANSVVNPVVYAYRNRDFRYTFHKIISRYVLCQTDVLKSGNGQAGAQPALDVDL
;
A
#
# COMPACT_ATOMS: atom_id res chain seq x y z
N MET A 1 10.99 31.27 -4.95
CA MET A 1 9.80 31.48 -4.10
C MET A 1 10.15 30.96 -2.72
N PRO A 2 10.06 31.76 -1.65
CA PRO A 2 10.17 31.21 -0.30
C PRO A 2 9.04 30.19 -0.12
N LEU A 3 9.39 28.96 0.26
CA LEU A 3 8.43 27.92 0.57
C LEU A 3 7.65 28.38 1.81
N GLU A 4 6.33 28.51 1.73
CA GLU A 4 5.53 28.81 2.91
C GLU A 4 5.75 27.70 3.96
N ALA A 5 5.74 28.03 5.25
CA ALA A 5 6.04 27.05 6.30
C ALA A 5 5.12 25.81 6.25
N GLU A 6 3.87 26.00 5.79
CA GLU A 6 2.91 24.91 5.56
C GLU A 6 3.35 23.97 4.42
N ASP A 7 3.82 24.52 3.29
CA ASP A 7 4.31 23.74 2.15
C ASP A 7 5.61 23.00 2.52
N ALA A 8 6.49 23.64 3.29
CA ALA A 8 7.72 23.02 3.80
C ALA A 8 7.42 21.81 4.70
N LEU A 9 6.46 21.96 5.62
CA LEU A 9 6.02 20.87 6.49
C LEU A 9 5.39 19.73 5.69
N TYR A 10 4.51 20.04 4.73
CA TYR A 10 3.89 19.04 3.87
C TYR A 10 4.95 18.23 3.10
N VAL A 11 5.89 18.91 2.45
CA VAL A 11 6.99 18.26 1.70
C VAL A 11 7.84 17.39 2.62
N ALA A 12 8.21 17.89 3.81
CA ALA A 12 9.01 17.13 4.76
C ALA A 12 8.30 15.84 5.23
N LEU A 13 7.00 15.92 5.51
CA LEU A 13 6.21 14.75 5.91
C LEU A 13 6.04 13.75 4.77
N GLU A 14 5.78 14.21 3.54
CA GLU A 14 5.71 13.36 2.36
C GLU A 14 7.04 12.63 2.11
N LEU A 15 8.18 13.34 2.20
CA LEU A 15 9.50 12.72 2.06
C LEU A 15 9.78 11.70 3.17
N ALA A 16 9.35 11.96 4.40
CA ALA A 16 9.45 10.99 5.50
C ALA A 16 8.61 9.73 5.20
N ILE A 17 7.38 9.89 4.72
CA ILE A 17 6.50 8.79 4.32
C ILE A 17 7.12 8.00 3.16
N ALA A 18 7.68 8.69 2.16
CA ALA A 18 8.36 8.06 1.04
C ALA A 18 9.54 7.18 1.50
N ALA A 19 10.41 7.72 2.36
CA ALA A 19 11.54 6.99 2.90
C ALA A 19 11.11 5.75 3.70
N LEU A 20 10.11 5.90 4.59
CA LEU A 20 9.58 4.80 5.39
C LEU A 20 8.90 3.74 4.52
N SER A 21 8.14 4.15 3.50
CA SER A 21 7.45 3.25 2.59
C SER A 21 8.44 2.43 1.77
N VAL A 22 9.46 3.07 1.18
CA VAL A 22 10.50 2.38 0.42
C VAL A 22 11.27 1.41 1.32
N ALA A 23 11.77 1.88 2.47
CA ALA A 23 12.56 1.04 3.37
C ALA A 23 11.77 -0.18 3.86
N GLY A 24 10.54 0.04 4.32
CA GLY A 24 9.69 -1.04 4.86
C GLY A 24 9.30 -2.07 3.79
N ASN A 25 8.91 -1.62 2.59
CA ASN A 25 8.47 -2.54 1.55
C ASN A 25 9.63 -3.23 0.81
N VAL A 26 10.80 -2.59 0.70
CA VAL A 26 12.03 -3.29 0.28
C VAL A 26 12.37 -4.40 1.27
N LEU A 27 12.21 -4.17 2.57
CA LEU A 27 12.42 -5.20 3.59
C LEU A 27 11.43 -6.36 3.46
N VAL A 28 10.16 -6.10 3.11
CA VAL A 28 9.17 -7.14 2.78
C VAL A 28 9.64 -8.00 1.61
N CYS A 29 10.04 -7.36 0.51
CA CYS A 29 10.56 -8.07 -0.68
C CYS A 29 11.82 -8.88 -0.34
N ALA A 30 12.75 -8.30 0.41
CA ALA A 30 13.98 -8.98 0.84
C ALA A 30 13.69 -10.17 1.76
N ALA A 31 12.72 -10.08 2.67
CA ALA A 31 12.34 -11.18 3.54
C ALA A 31 11.80 -12.39 2.76
N VAL A 32 10.92 -12.15 1.79
CA VAL A 32 10.41 -13.23 0.93
C VAL A 32 11.49 -13.77 -0.02
N GLY A 33 12.38 -12.91 -0.51
CA GLY A 33 13.49 -13.32 -1.39
C GLY A 33 14.56 -14.17 -0.68
N THR A 34 14.80 -13.92 0.60
CA THR A 34 15.88 -14.58 1.37
C THR A 34 15.45 -15.80 2.18
N SER A 35 14.15 -15.91 2.51
CA SER A 35 13.62 -17.01 3.32
C SER A 35 12.75 -17.94 2.49
N SER A 36 13.21 -19.17 2.25
CA SER A 36 12.40 -20.20 1.58
C SER A 36 11.11 -20.54 2.34
N ALA A 37 11.08 -20.34 3.66
CA ALA A 37 9.88 -20.49 4.48
C ALA A 37 8.79 -19.46 4.12
N LEU A 38 9.18 -18.30 3.59
CA LEU A 38 8.27 -17.25 3.15
C LEU A 38 7.93 -17.34 1.65
N GLN A 39 8.50 -18.26 0.88
CA GLN A 39 8.22 -18.40 -0.56
C GLN A 39 6.94 -19.20 -0.82
N THR A 40 5.82 -18.70 -0.31
CA THR A 40 4.49 -19.30 -0.49
C THR A 40 3.68 -18.53 -1.54
N PRO A 41 2.71 -19.17 -2.23
CA PRO A 41 1.85 -18.49 -3.20
C PRO A 41 1.13 -17.24 -2.65
N THR A 42 0.71 -17.28 -1.38
CA THR A 42 0.16 -16.12 -0.65
C THR A 42 1.11 -14.93 -0.67
N ASN A 43 2.38 -15.18 -0.39
CA ASN A 43 3.36 -14.12 -0.20
C ASN A 43 3.75 -13.46 -1.53
N TYR A 44 3.41 -14.06 -2.69
CA TYR A 44 3.55 -13.38 -3.99
C TYR A 44 2.62 -12.16 -4.10
N PHE A 45 1.40 -12.22 -3.55
CA PHE A 45 0.52 -11.05 -3.50
C PHE A 45 1.07 -9.95 -2.58
N LEU A 46 1.70 -10.33 -1.46
CA LEU A 46 2.38 -9.39 -0.57
C LEU A 46 3.60 -8.73 -1.24
N VAL A 47 4.36 -9.49 -2.03
CA VAL A 47 5.47 -8.93 -2.82
C VAL A 47 4.96 -7.99 -3.91
N SER A 48 3.86 -8.32 -4.58
CA SER A 48 3.23 -7.39 -5.55
C SER A 48 2.78 -6.10 -4.90
N LEU A 49 2.13 -6.18 -3.72
CA LEU A 49 1.74 -5.01 -2.94
C LEU A 49 2.96 -4.18 -2.52
N ALA A 50 3.99 -4.83 -1.98
CA ALA A 50 5.23 -4.17 -1.58
C ALA A 50 5.93 -3.48 -2.78
N ALA A 51 5.92 -4.11 -3.97
CA ALA A 51 6.47 -3.49 -5.18
C ALA A 51 5.69 -2.23 -5.60
N ALA A 52 4.36 -2.27 -5.52
CA ALA A 52 3.52 -1.09 -5.77
C ALA A 52 3.80 0.02 -4.76
N ASP A 53 3.88 -0.30 -3.47
CA ASP A 53 4.16 0.68 -2.40
C ASP A 53 5.58 1.26 -2.46
N VAL A 54 6.59 0.46 -2.86
CA VAL A 54 7.93 0.99 -3.17
C VAL A 54 7.85 2.00 -4.32
N ALA A 55 7.10 1.68 -5.38
CA ALA A 55 6.92 2.60 -6.50
C ALA A 55 6.13 3.86 -6.09
N VAL A 56 5.19 3.76 -5.15
CA VAL A 56 4.52 4.93 -4.55
C VAL A 56 5.56 5.85 -3.88
N GLY A 57 6.44 5.28 -3.05
CA GLY A 57 7.49 6.07 -2.39
C GLY A 57 8.54 6.65 -3.34
N LEU A 58 8.95 5.91 -4.37
CA LEU A 58 9.98 6.35 -5.32
C LEU A 58 9.48 7.34 -6.38
N PHE A 59 8.21 7.21 -6.79
CA PHE A 59 7.69 7.95 -7.94
C PHE A 59 6.41 8.72 -7.60
N ALA A 60 5.39 8.07 -7.03
CA ALA A 60 4.11 8.75 -6.81
C ALA A 60 4.22 9.94 -5.86
N ILE A 61 4.95 9.79 -4.75
CA ILE A 61 5.12 10.87 -3.77
C ILE A 61 5.93 12.04 -4.35
N PRO A 62 7.12 11.82 -4.96
CA PRO A 62 7.83 12.91 -5.65
C PRO A 62 6.97 13.61 -6.70
N PHE A 63 6.21 12.85 -7.49
CA PHE A 63 5.32 13.43 -8.50
C PHE A 63 4.18 14.22 -7.85
N ALA A 64 3.55 13.72 -6.79
CA ALA A 64 2.53 14.44 -6.04
C ALA A 64 3.07 15.76 -5.47
N ILE A 65 4.28 15.76 -4.89
CA ILE A 65 4.94 16.99 -4.43
C ILE A 65 5.10 17.98 -5.59
N THR A 66 5.64 17.54 -6.73
CA THR A 66 5.85 18.43 -7.88
C THR A 66 4.53 19.01 -8.41
N ILE A 67 3.46 18.19 -8.48
CA ILE A 67 2.13 18.62 -8.92
C ILE A 67 1.52 19.60 -7.90
N SER A 68 1.66 19.35 -6.60
CA SER A 68 1.12 20.23 -5.55
C SER A 68 1.80 21.60 -5.54
N LEU A 69 3.10 21.68 -5.86
CA LEU A 69 3.82 22.95 -5.99
C LEU A 69 3.47 23.71 -7.28
N GLY A 70 2.85 23.06 -8.26
CA GLY A 70 2.30 23.73 -9.44
C GLY A 70 3.36 24.29 -10.39
N PHE A 71 4.31 23.45 -10.81
CA PHE A 71 5.31 23.84 -11.81
C PHE A 71 4.73 23.96 -13.22
N CYS A 72 5.37 24.74 -14.09
CA CYS A 72 4.93 24.90 -15.47
C CYS A 72 5.48 23.78 -16.37
N THR A 73 4.61 23.09 -17.08
CA THR A 73 4.99 22.02 -18.03
C THR A 73 3.94 21.85 -19.12
N ASP A 74 4.21 21.02 -20.12
CA ASP A 74 3.21 20.70 -21.13
C ASP A 74 2.07 19.86 -20.54
N PHE A 75 0.88 19.96 -21.15
CA PHE A 75 -0.32 19.30 -20.64
C PHE A 75 -0.14 17.79 -20.50
N HIS A 76 0.50 17.13 -21.47
CA HIS A 76 0.61 15.66 -21.49
C HIS A 76 1.63 15.16 -20.48
N SER A 77 2.72 15.88 -20.24
CA SER A 77 3.66 15.59 -19.15
C SER A 77 2.99 15.71 -17.79
N CYS A 78 2.22 16.77 -17.56
CA CYS A 78 1.47 16.91 -16.30
C CYS A 78 0.45 15.78 -16.13
N LEU A 79 -0.29 15.47 -17.20
CA LEU A 79 -1.26 14.38 -17.21
C LEU A 79 -0.57 13.03 -16.94
N PHE A 80 0.64 12.80 -17.46
CA PHE A 80 1.43 11.59 -17.22
C PHE A 80 1.75 11.42 -15.74
N LEU A 81 2.30 12.46 -15.12
CA LEU A 81 2.63 12.44 -13.70
C LEU A 81 1.39 12.15 -12.84
N ALA A 82 0.28 12.84 -13.13
CA ALA A 82 -0.99 12.63 -12.41
C ALA A 82 -1.55 11.21 -12.61
N CYS A 83 -1.57 10.70 -13.84
CA CYS A 83 -2.08 9.35 -14.14
C CYS A 83 -1.18 8.26 -13.58
N PHE A 84 0.14 8.46 -13.56
CA PHE A 84 1.06 7.48 -13.01
C PHE A 84 0.84 7.27 -11.50
N VAL A 85 0.56 8.36 -10.77
CA VAL A 85 0.10 8.27 -9.37
C VAL A 85 -1.16 7.39 -9.29
N LEU A 86 -2.17 7.62 -10.14
CA LEU A 86 -3.41 6.83 -10.16
C LEU A 86 -3.19 5.34 -10.48
N VAL A 87 -2.24 5.01 -11.37
CA VAL A 87 -1.90 3.61 -11.68
C VAL A 87 -1.33 2.91 -10.45
N LEU A 88 -0.37 3.53 -9.77
CA LEU A 88 0.29 2.94 -8.62
C LEU A 88 -0.67 2.74 -7.46
N THR A 89 -1.53 3.73 -7.20
CA THR A 89 -2.55 3.62 -6.15
C THR A 89 -3.56 2.52 -6.48
N GLN A 90 -4.03 2.44 -7.72
CA GLN A 90 -4.94 1.37 -8.14
C GLN A 90 -4.30 -0.03 -8.02
N SER A 91 -3.01 -0.16 -8.33
CA SER A 91 -2.26 -1.41 -8.18
C SER A 91 -2.20 -1.85 -6.71
N SER A 92 -1.96 -0.93 -5.77
CA SER A 92 -1.97 -1.23 -4.34
C SER A 92 -3.36 -1.67 -3.86
N ILE A 93 -4.45 -1.02 -4.31
CA ILE A 93 -5.83 -1.39 -3.96
C ILE A 93 -6.17 -2.81 -4.43
N PHE A 94 -5.84 -3.12 -5.68
CA PHE A 94 -6.08 -4.44 -6.24
C PHE A 94 -5.23 -5.53 -5.59
N SER A 95 -3.99 -5.21 -5.24
CA SER A 95 -3.13 -6.13 -4.49
C SER A 95 -3.69 -6.39 -3.08
N LEU A 96 -4.20 -5.37 -2.39
CA LEU A 96 -4.89 -5.54 -1.09
C LEU A 96 -6.16 -6.40 -1.21
N LEU A 97 -6.97 -6.19 -2.25
CA LEU A 97 -8.13 -7.03 -2.52
C LEU A 97 -7.71 -8.48 -2.78
N ALA A 98 -6.66 -8.71 -3.58
CA ALA A 98 -6.14 -10.05 -3.84
C ALA A 98 -5.66 -10.74 -2.57
N VAL A 99 -4.99 -10.01 -1.67
CA VAL A 99 -4.60 -10.51 -0.34
C VAL A 99 -5.85 -10.86 0.48
N ALA A 100 -6.89 -10.02 0.49
CA ALA A 100 -8.12 -10.31 1.21
C ALA A 100 -8.82 -11.58 0.67
N VAL A 101 -8.92 -11.73 -0.64
CA VAL A 101 -9.48 -12.92 -1.31
C VAL A 101 -8.64 -14.17 -0.99
N ASP A 102 -7.32 -14.08 -1.06
CA ASP A 102 -6.45 -15.21 -0.70
C ASP A 102 -6.65 -15.64 0.76
N ARG A 103 -6.73 -14.69 1.70
CA ARG A 103 -7.02 -14.99 3.11
C ARG A 103 -8.40 -15.61 3.30
N TYR A 104 -9.40 -15.14 2.56
CA TYR A 104 -10.72 -15.76 2.55
C TYR A 104 -10.68 -17.20 2.08
N LEU A 105 -9.98 -17.49 0.97
CA LEU A 105 -9.86 -18.84 0.45
C LEU A 105 -9.14 -19.77 1.45
N ALA A 106 -8.10 -19.27 2.12
CA ALA A 106 -7.35 -20.04 3.11
C ALA A 106 -8.20 -20.44 4.32
N ILE A 107 -9.08 -19.55 4.79
CA ILE A 107 -9.90 -19.77 5.98
C ILE A 107 -11.25 -20.42 5.64
N GLY A 108 -11.89 -20.00 4.55
CA GLY A 108 -13.23 -20.42 4.17
C GLY A 108 -13.30 -21.78 3.46
N VAL A 109 -12.24 -22.18 2.74
CA VAL A 109 -12.19 -23.46 2.00
C VAL A 109 -10.84 -24.19 2.16
N PRO A 110 -10.42 -24.50 3.40
CA PRO A 110 -9.06 -24.97 3.70
C PRO A 110 -8.67 -26.25 2.93
N LEU A 111 -9.62 -27.17 2.71
CA LEU A 111 -9.38 -28.45 2.01
C LEU A 111 -9.06 -28.28 0.52
N ARG A 112 -9.59 -27.23 -0.12
CA ARG A 112 -9.37 -26.95 -1.55
C ARG A 112 -8.34 -25.85 -1.78
N TYR A 113 -7.92 -25.14 -0.73
CA TYR A 113 -7.01 -24.00 -0.84
C TYR A 113 -5.73 -24.33 -1.61
N LYS A 114 -5.06 -25.45 -1.27
CA LYS A 114 -3.80 -25.87 -1.92
C LYS A 114 -3.95 -26.19 -3.41
N SER A 115 -5.12 -26.62 -3.87
CA SER A 115 -5.38 -26.89 -5.30
C SER A 115 -5.90 -25.66 -6.05
N LEU A 116 -6.51 -24.70 -5.34
CA LEU A 116 -6.99 -23.44 -5.90
C LEU A 116 -5.86 -22.42 -6.07
N VAL A 117 -5.13 -22.14 -4.99
CA VAL A 117 -4.09 -21.09 -4.93
C VAL A 117 -2.72 -21.72 -5.20
N THR A 118 -2.30 -21.64 -6.46
CA THR A 118 -0.99 -22.11 -6.91
C THR A 118 -0.12 -20.93 -7.34
N GLY A 119 1.20 -21.08 -7.30
CA GLY A 119 2.13 -20.01 -7.65
C GLY A 119 1.99 -19.51 -9.10
N THR A 120 1.65 -20.39 -10.04
CA THR A 120 1.42 -20.01 -11.45
C THR A 120 0.15 -19.19 -11.61
N ARG A 121 -0.96 -19.61 -10.97
CA ARG A 121 -2.21 -18.84 -10.97
C ARG A 121 -2.04 -17.49 -10.27
N ALA A 122 -1.34 -17.45 -9.13
CA ALA A 122 -1.06 -16.22 -8.41
C ALA A 122 -0.29 -15.21 -9.27
N ARG A 123 0.77 -15.63 -9.96
CA ARG A 123 1.51 -14.77 -10.91
C ARG A 123 0.63 -14.27 -12.06
N GLY A 124 -0.24 -15.13 -12.61
CA GLY A 124 -1.21 -14.74 -13.63
C GLY A 124 -2.21 -13.68 -13.13
N VAL A 125 -2.76 -13.87 -11.92
CA VAL A 125 -3.65 -12.89 -11.28
C VAL A 125 -2.92 -11.57 -11.06
N ILE A 126 -1.69 -11.58 -10.53
CA ILE A 126 -0.89 -10.36 -10.35
C ILE A 126 -0.72 -9.62 -11.68
N ALA A 127 -0.34 -10.31 -12.76
CA ALA A 127 -0.19 -9.69 -14.07
C ALA A 127 -1.49 -9.03 -14.56
N VAL A 128 -2.64 -9.70 -14.39
CA VAL A 128 -3.96 -9.12 -14.72
C VAL A 128 -4.25 -7.89 -13.88
N LEU A 129 -3.99 -7.90 -12.57
CA LEU A 129 -4.25 -6.77 -11.69
C LEU A 129 -3.40 -5.54 -12.06
N TRP A 130 -2.13 -5.75 -12.46
CA TRP A 130 -1.29 -4.67 -12.98
C TRP A 130 -1.82 -4.10 -14.29
N VAL A 131 -2.21 -4.96 -15.25
CA VAL A 131 -2.80 -4.51 -16.52
C VAL A 131 -4.08 -3.70 -16.28
N LEU A 132 -4.94 -4.17 -15.37
CA LEU A 132 -6.14 -3.43 -14.98
C LEU A 132 -5.81 -2.09 -14.32
N ALA A 133 -4.79 -2.04 -13.45
CA ALA A 133 -4.35 -0.79 -12.82
C ALA A 133 -3.83 0.22 -13.85
N PHE A 134 -3.05 -0.23 -14.83
CA PHE A 134 -2.61 0.62 -15.94
C PHE A 134 -3.77 1.10 -16.80
N GLY A 135 -4.69 0.21 -17.18
CA GLY A 135 -5.86 0.58 -17.99
C GLY A 135 -6.74 1.61 -17.29
N ILE A 136 -7.03 1.40 -16.01
CA ILE A 136 -7.83 2.34 -15.20
C ILE A 136 -7.06 3.65 -15.02
N GLY A 137 -5.84 3.63 -14.50
CA GLY A 137 -5.08 4.83 -14.18
C GLY A 137 -4.73 5.70 -15.39
N LEU A 138 -4.55 5.10 -16.58
CA LEU A 138 -4.28 5.81 -17.83
C LEU A 138 -5.55 6.17 -18.63
N THR A 139 -6.74 5.91 -18.11
CA THR A 139 -7.99 6.30 -18.79
C THR A 139 -8.04 7.80 -19.20
N PRO A 140 -7.52 8.77 -18.40
CA PRO A 140 -7.47 10.16 -18.84
C PRO A 140 -6.64 10.38 -20.11
N PHE A 141 -5.62 9.56 -20.40
CA PHE A 141 -4.87 9.60 -21.66
C PHE A 141 -5.69 9.18 -22.88
N LEU A 142 -6.74 8.38 -22.68
CA LEU A 142 -7.62 7.91 -23.76
C LEU A 142 -8.65 8.97 -24.17
N GLY A 143 -8.64 10.15 -23.56
CA GLY A 143 -9.47 11.30 -23.93
C GLY A 143 -10.35 11.84 -22.81
N TRP A 144 -10.43 11.18 -21.65
CA TRP A 144 -11.18 11.68 -20.50
C TRP A 144 -10.33 12.64 -19.65
N ASN A 145 -9.89 13.74 -20.25
CA ASN A 145 -9.03 14.74 -19.62
C ASN A 145 -9.54 16.17 -19.88
N SER A 146 -8.95 17.15 -19.20
CA SER A 146 -9.40 18.55 -19.24
C SER A 146 -8.69 19.40 -20.30
N LYS A 147 -8.16 18.79 -21.38
CA LYS A 147 -7.33 19.50 -22.38
C LYS A 147 -8.06 20.69 -23.01
N ASP A 148 -9.32 20.51 -23.40
CA ASP A 148 -10.13 21.55 -24.05
C ASP A 148 -10.38 22.76 -23.13
N SER A 149 -10.43 22.52 -21.81
CA SER A 149 -10.54 23.57 -20.79
C SER A 149 -9.19 24.23 -20.46
N ALA A 150 -8.07 23.56 -20.75
CA ALA A 150 -6.72 24.03 -20.48
C ALA A 150 -6.11 24.86 -21.63
N THR A 151 -6.72 24.85 -22.83
CA THR A 151 -6.22 25.49 -24.06
C THR A 151 -6.36 27.02 -24.14
N ASN A 152 -6.84 27.69 -23.10
CA ASN A 152 -6.80 29.15 -23.03
C ASN A 152 -5.49 29.61 -22.39
N CYS A 153 -4.46 29.83 -23.21
CA CYS A 153 -3.34 30.68 -22.83
C CYS A 153 -3.86 32.11 -22.67
N THR A 154 -4.42 32.46 -21.51
CA THR A 154 -5.07 33.76 -21.25
C THR A 154 -4.41 34.61 -20.16
N GLU A 155 -3.15 34.38 -19.79
CA GLU A 155 -2.46 35.34 -18.90
C GLU A 155 -1.42 36.18 -19.65
N PRO A 156 -1.51 37.53 -19.55
CA PRO A 156 -0.58 38.45 -20.19
C PRO A 156 0.81 38.43 -19.57
N TRP A 157 1.75 38.95 -20.34
CA TRP A 157 3.14 39.23 -20.03
C TRP A 157 3.34 39.92 -18.66
N ASP A 158 3.78 39.19 -17.63
CA ASP A 158 4.31 39.79 -16.40
C ASP A 158 5.77 40.20 -16.63
N GLY A 159 5.99 41.49 -16.87
CA GLY A 159 7.28 42.11 -17.22
C GLY A 159 8.40 42.04 -16.17
N ALA A 160 8.30 41.15 -15.17
CA ALA A 160 9.32 40.95 -14.13
C ALA A 160 10.31 39.80 -14.44
N THR A 161 9.97 38.87 -15.34
CA THR A 161 10.89 37.79 -15.76
C THR A 161 10.71 37.46 -17.24
N ASN A 162 11.81 37.40 -18.00
CA ASN A 162 11.85 37.01 -19.42
C ASN A 162 11.46 35.53 -19.66
N LYS A 163 10.31 35.07 -19.17
CA LYS A 163 9.77 33.72 -19.45
C LYS A 163 8.27 33.80 -19.71
N SER A 164 7.91 33.90 -20.99
CA SER A 164 6.57 33.53 -21.45
C SER A 164 6.38 32.03 -21.22
N CYS A 165 5.43 31.62 -20.38
CA CYS A 165 5.05 30.22 -20.26
C CYS A 165 3.86 29.94 -21.19
N CYS A 166 4.14 29.46 -22.39
CA CYS A 166 3.17 28.71 -23.20
C CYS A 166 3.01 27.28 -22.62
N LEU A 167 2.90 27.16 -21.30
CA LEU A 167 2.90 25.92 -20.54
C LEU A 167 1.80 25.99 -19.47
N VAL A 168 1.13 24.88 -19.21
CA VAL A 168 0.04 24.81 -18.23
C VAL A 168 0.65 24.73 -16.83
N LYS A 169 0.08 25.46 -15.87
CA LYS A 169 0.41 25.26 -14.45
C LYS A 169 -0.07 23.86 -14.04
N CYS A 170 0.86 22.97 -13.75
CA CYS A 170 0.57 21.56 -13.51
C CYS A 170 -0.06 21.35 -12.14
N LEU A 171 -1.39 21.35 -12.10
CA LEU A 171 -2.19 21.01 -10.92
C LEU A 171 -3.09 19.84 -11.27
N PHE A 172 -3.27 18.92 -10.33
CA PHE A 172 -4.04 17.69 -10.55
C PHE A 172 -5.46 17.98 -11.10
N GLU A 173 -6.17 18.93 -10.51
CA GLU A 173 -7.54 19.30 -10.88
C GLU A 173 -7.63 19.98 -12.26
N ASN A 174 -6.53 20.51 -12.78
CA ASN A 174 -6.47 21.17 -14.09
C ASN A 174 -6.33 20.15 -15.23
N VAL A 175 -5.80 18.95 -14.97
CA VAL A 175 -5.54 17.94 -16.00
C VAL A 175 -6.45 16.72 -15.88
N VAL A 176 -6.84 16.35 -14.65
CA VAL A 176 -7.73 15.22 -14.38
C VAL A 176 -9.11 15.75 -13.95
N PRO A 177 -10.19 15.45 -14.70
CA PRO A 177 -11.53 15.92 -14.36
C PRO A 177 -12.08 15.22 -13.11
N MET A 178 -12.78 15.99 -12.26
CA MET A 178 -13.39 15.44 -11.04
C MET A 178 -14.48 14.39 -11.33
N SER A 179 -15.14 14.47 -12.49
CA SER A 179 -16.12 13.47 -12.92
C SER A 179 -15.49 12.09 -13.09
N TYR A 180 -14.30 12.01 -13.67
CA TYR A 180 -13.51 10.79 -13.74
C TYR A 180 -13.12 10.30 -12.34
N MET A 181 -12.61 11.18 -11.49
CA MET A 181 -12.16 10.83 -10.13
C MET A 181 -13.29 10.29 -9.24
N VAL A 182 -14.51 10.81 -9.39
CA VAL A 182 -15.65 10.39 -8.55
C VAL A 182 -16.39 9.20 -9.15
N TYR A 183 -16.84 9.30 -10.41
CA TYR A 183 -17.72 8.26 -10.96
C TYR A 183 -16.96 6.99 -11.33
N PHE A 184 -15.85 7.13 -12.05
CA PHE A 184 -15.11 5.98 -12.53
C PHE A 184 -14.11 5.50 -11.47
N ASN A 185 -13.18 6.36 -11.05
CA ASN A 185 -12.15 5.96 -10.12
C ASN A 185 -12.73 5.59 -8.73
N PHE A 186 -13.46 6.49 -8.07
CA PHE A 186 -13.98 6.20 -6.74
C PHE A 186 -15.12 5.17 -6.75
N PHE A 187 -16.27 5.46 -7.37
CA PHE A 187 -17.42 4.56 -7.32
C PHE A 187 -17.23 3.28 -8.14
N GLY A 188 -16.49 3.33 -9.24
CA GLY A 188 -16.25 2.17 -10.10
C GLY A 188 -15.06 1.30 -9.66
N CYS A 189 -13.97 1.91 -9.18
CA CYS A 189 -12.71 1.18 -9.00
C CYS A 189 -12.18 1.11 -7.56
N VAL A 190 -12.61 1.98 -6.65
CA VAL A 190 -12.14 2.00 -5.24
C VAL A 190 -13.20 1.45 -4.29
N LEU A 191 -14.43 1.96 -4.39
CA LEU A 191 -15.54 1.58 -3.53
C LEU A 191 -15.92 0.10 -3.66
N PRO A 192 -15.98 -0.51 -4.87
CA PRO A 192 -16.33 -1.92 -4.99
C PRO A 192 -15.29 -2.85 -4.35
N PRO A 193 -13.97 -2.70 -4.58
CA PRO A 193 -12.96 -3.44 -3.82
C PRO A 193 -13.08 -3.24 -2.30
N LEU A 194 -13.33 -2.02 -1.83
CA LEU A 194 -13.52 -1.74 -0.40
C LEU A 194 -14.71 -2.53 0.17
N ILE A 195 -15.86 -2.53 -0.52
CA ILE A 195 -17.05 -3.28 -0.11
C ILE A 195 -16.77 -4.79 -0.15
N ILE A 196 -16.13 -5.29 -1.21
CA ILE A 196 -15.80 -6.72 -1.34
C ILE A 196 -14.86 -7.14 -0.19
N MET A 197 -13.82 -6.35 0.09
CA MET A 197 -12.92 -6.60 1.23
C MET A 197 -13.72 -6.62 2.54
N LEU A 198 -14.57 -5.63 2.79
CA LEU A 198 -15.41 -5.57 3.99
C LEU A 198 -16.28 -6.82 4.13
N VAL A 199 -16.98 -7.23 3.07
CA VAL A 199 -17.83 -8.43 3.07
C VAL A 199 -17.01 -9.69 3.33
N ILE A 200 -15.85 -9.83 2.66
CA ILE A 200 -14.92 -10.94 2.87
C ILE A 200 -14.52 -11.02 4.34
N TYR A 201 -14.11 -9.91 4.94
CA TYR A 201 -13.64 -9.91 6.32
C TYR A 201 -14.75 -10.12 7.34
N ILE A 202 -15.95 -9.61 7.10
CA ILE A 202 -17.14 -9.94 7.89
C ILE A 202 -17.42 -11.45 7.80
N LYS A 203 -17.34 -12.05 6.60
CA LYS A 203 -17.51 -13.50 6.42
C LYS A 203 -16.45 -14.31 7.16
N ILE A 204 -15.18 -13.90 7.10
CA ILE A 204 -14.09 -14.52 7.87
C ILE A 204 -14.39 -14.45 9.37
N PHE A 205 -14.79 -13.27 9.87
CA PHE A 205 -15.16 -13.10 11.27
C PHE A 205 -16.33 -13.99 11.69
N MET A 206 -17.39 -14.04 10.88
CA MET A 206 -18.55 -14.89 11.17
C MET A 206 -18.19 -16.38 11.16
N VAL A 207 -17.35 -16.85 10.24
CA VAL A 207 -16.89 -18.24 10.19
C VAL A 207 -16.07 -18.56 11.44
N ALA A 208 -15.14 -17.68 11.82
CA ALA A 208 -14.39 -17.82 13.06
C ALA A 208 -15.33 -17.91 14.27
N CYS A 209 -16.27 -16.96 14.42
CA CYS A 209 -17.25 -16.94 15.50
C CYS A 209 -18.14 -18.19 15.55
N ARG A 210 -18.57 -18.73 14.39
CA ARG A 210 -19.35 -19.97 14.34
C ARG A 210 -18.56 -21.19 14.80
N GLN A 211 -17.26 -21.25 14.46
CA GLN A 211 -16.38 -22.31 14.97
C GLN A 211 -16.21 -22.22 16.50
N LEU A 212 -16.29 -21.01 17.09
CA LEU A 212 -16.29 -20.84 18.55
C LEU A 212 -17.55 -21.43 19.20
N GLN A 213 -18.73 -21.19 18.61
CA GLN A 213 -20.02 -21.62 19.18
C GLN A 213 -20.19 -23.14 19.19
N HIS A 214 -19.61 -23.86 18.24
CA HIS A 214 -19.79 -25.31 18.12
C HIS A 214 -18.84 -26.14 19.02
N MET A 215 -17.96 -25.50 19.79
CA MET A 215 -16.84 -26.14 20.49
C MET A 215 -16.76 -25.87 22.01
N GLU A 216 -17.89 -25.53 22.66
CA GLU A 216 -18.00 -25.23 24.11
C GLU A 216 -17.62 -26.37 25.10
N LEU A 217 -17.09 -27.51 24.64
CA LEU A 217 -16.85 -28.69 25.47
C LEU A 217 -15.39 -28.93 25.91
N MET A 218 -14.39 -28.13 25.47
CA MET A 218 -12.98 -28.34 25.87
C MET A 218 -12.20 -27.05 26.18
N ASP A 219 -11.59 -26.98 27.37
CA ASP A 219 -10.82 -25.82 27.88
C ASP A 219 -9.59 -25.45 27.00
N HIS A 220 -9.01 -26.43 26.29
CA HIS A 220 -7.95 -26.20 25.30
C HIS A 220 -8.39 -25.31 24.13
N SER A 221 -9.68 -25.36 23.76
CA SER A 221 -10.25 -24.53 22.71
C SER A 221 -10.18 -23.04 23.07
N ARG A 222 -10.29 -22.65 24.34
CA ARG A 222 -10.35 -21.24 24.77
C ARG A 222 -9.13 -20.40 24.32
N THR A 223 -7.93 -21.00 24.31
CA THR A 223 -6.71 -20.35 23.82
C THR A 223 -6.67 -20.22 22.29
N ILE A 224 -7.19 -21.21 21.57
CA ILE A 224 -7.36 -21.20 20.12
C ILE A 224 -8.38 -20.11 19.74
N ILE A 225 -9.49 -20.03 20.49
CA ILE A 225 -10.55 -19.02 20.34
C ILE A 225 -10.00 -17.59 20.51
N GLN A 226 -9.20 -17.33 21.54
CA GLN A 226 -8.57 -16.01 21.73
C GLN A 226 -7.63 -15.65 20.57
N ARG A 227 -6.94 -16.66 20.00
CA ARG A 227 -6.05 -16.48 18.86
C ARG A 227 -6.82 -16.17 17.57
N GLU A 228 -7.98 -16.80 17.37
CA GLU A 228 -8.91 -16.52 16.27
C GLU A 228 -9.56 -15.12 16.39
N ILE A 229 -9.98 -14.71 17.59
CA ILE A 229 -10.47 -13.34 17.87
C ILE A 229 -9.36 -12.31 17.61
N HIS A 230 -8.13 -12.60 18.02
CA HIS A 230 -6.99 -11.72 17.77
C HIS A 230 -6.68 -11.59 16.27
N ALA A 231 -6.81 -12.69 15.52
CA ALA A 231 -6.70 -12.70 14.06
C ALA A 231 -7.82 -11.86 13.42
N ALA A 232 -9.09 -12.04 13.80
CA ALA A 232 -10.20 -11.24 13.30
C ALA A 232 -10.07 -9.74 13.62
N LYS A 233 -9.61 -9.39 14.82
CA LYS A 233 -9.30 -7.99 15.19
C LYS A 233 -8.18 -7.40 14.31
N SER A 234 -7.26 -8.23 13.82
CA SER A 234 -6.28 -7.83 12.79
C SER A 234 -6.92 -7.50 11.46
N LEU A 235 -7.91 -8.28 11.07
CA LEU A 235 -8.52 -8.16 9.76
C LEU A 235 -9.42 -6.92 9.68
N ALA A 236 -10.19 -6.64 10.74
CA ALA A 236 -10.96 -5.40 10.88
C ALA A 236 -10.05 -4.16 10.91
N MET A 237 -8.88 -4.26 11.55
CA MET A 237 -7.88 -3.20 11.58
C MET A 237 -7.34 -2.88 10.18
N ILE A 238 -7.03 -3.87 9.34
CA ILE A 238 -6.51 -3.64 7.98
C ILE A 238 -7.54 -2.90 7.11
N VAL A 239 -8.80 -3.32 7.13
CA VAL A 239 -9.88 -2.63 6.38
C VAL A 239 -10.11 -1.22 6.91
N GLY A 240 -10.15 -1.06 8.24
CA GLY A 240 -10.34 0.23 8.88
C GLY A 240 -9.24 1.21 8.53
N ILE A 241 -7.98 0.76 8.53
CA ILE A 241 -6.83 1.58 8.13
C ILE A 241 -6.93 1.97 6.67
N PHE A 242 -7.21 1.02 5.77
CA PHE A 242 -7.36 1.34 4.35
C PHE A 242 -8.48 2.35 4.11
N ALA A 243 -9.66 2.16 4.72
CA ALA A 243 -10.77 3.09 4.61
C ALA A 243 -10.41 4.48 5.18
N LEU A 244 -9.74 4.52 6.33
CA LEU A 244 -9.28 5.76 6.96
C LEU A 244 -8.24 6.48 6.10
N CYS A 245 -7.38 5.74 5.41
CA CYS A 245 -6.39 6.30 4.51
C CYS A 245 -6.98 6.90 3.23
N TRP A 246 -8.01 6.26 2.66
CA TRP A 246 -8.50 6.58 1.32
C TRP A 246 -9.80 7.37 1.27
N LEU A 247 -10.74 7.13 2.19
CA LEU A 247 -12.04 7.80 2.15
C LEU A 247 -11.96 9.34 2.27
N PRO A 248 -11.04 9.94 3.06
CA PRO A 248 -10.95 11.39 3.15
C PRO A 248 -10.71 12.09 1.81
N VAL A 249 -9.76 11.60 0.98
CA VAL A 249 -9.47 12.22 -0.32
C VAL A 249 -10.64 12.05 -1.29
N HIS A 250 -11.28 10.88 -1.31
CA HIS A 250 -12.44 10.65 -2.15
C HIS A 250 -13.67 11.46 -1.70
N ALA A 251 -13.86 11.65 -0.40
CA ALA A 251 -14.91 12.52 0.13
C ALA A 251 -14.71 13.97 -0.31
N ILE A 252 -13.47 14.49 -0.26
CA ILE A 252 -13.13 15.82 -0.76
C ILE A 252 -13.39 15.93 -2.27
N ASN A 253 -13.06 14.91 -3.06
CA ASN A 253 -13.34 14.87 -4.49
C ASN A 253 -14.86 14.88 -4.78
N CYS A 254 -15.64 14.12 -4.01
CA CYS A 254 -17.11 14.13 -4.09
C CYS A 254 -17.67 15.52 -3.77
N VAL A 255 -17.22 16.16 -2.68
CA VAL A 255 -17.65 17.53 -2.35
C VAL A 255 -17.24 18.50 -3.45
N SER A 256 -16.05 18.35 -4.02
CA SER A 256 -15.56 19.20 -5.10
C SER A 256 -16.40 19.09 -6.36
N LEU A 257 -16.90 17.89 -6.68
CA LEU A 257 -17.77 17.67 -7.83
C LEU A 257 -19.22 18.11 -7.58
N PHE A 258 -19.82 17.69 -6.45
CA PHE A 258 -21.24 17.88 -6.18
C PHE A 258 -21.57 19.24 -5.55
N GLN A 259 -20.59 19.93 -4.95
CA GLN A 259 -20.75 21.25 -4.34
C GLN A 259 -19.66 22.23 -4.81
N PRO A 260 -19.69 22.69 -6.08
CA PRO A 260 -18.66 23.58 -6.62
C PRO A 260 -18.47 24.88 -5.84
N ALA A 261 -19.54 25.42 -5.25
CA ALA A 261 -19.47 26.61 -4.40
C ALA A 261 -18.61 26.39 -3.15
N ARG A 262 -18.67 25.20 -2.54
CA ARG A 262 -17.87 24.83 -1.37
C ARG A 262 -16.44 24.44 -1.77
N ALA A 263 -16.26 23.89 -2.96
CA ALA A 263 -14.97 23.54 -3.54
C ALA A 263 -14.02 24.74 -3.66
N LYS A 264 -14.56 25.93 -3.96
CA LYS A 264 -13.78 27.18 -4.07
C LYS A 264 -13.12 27.61 -2.75
N ASN A 265 -13.75 27.26 -1.62
CA ASN A 265 -13.29 27.65 -0.28
C ASN A 265 -12.65 26.47 0.46
N LYS A 266 -12.27 25.38 -0.24
CA LYS A 266 -11.64 24.24 0.42
C LYS A 266 -10.27 24.65 0.97
N PRO A 267 -9.99 24.43 2.26
CA PRO A 267 -8.69 24.77 2.81
C PRO A 267 -7.61 23.82 2.25
N LYS A 268 -6.48 24.38 1.82
CA LYS A 268 -5.33 23.61 1.28
C LYS A 268 -4.85 22.52 2.25
N TRP A 269 -4.77 22.85 3.55
CA TRP A 269 -4.34 21.90 4.58
C TRP A 269 -5.19 20.63 4.64
N ALA A 270 -6.49 20.70 4.32
CA ALA A 270 -7.37 19.54 4.34
C ALA A 270 -7.07 18.59 3.17
N MET A 271 -6.81 19.14 1.98
CA MET A 271 -6.39 18.34 0.82
C MET A 271 -5.02 17.72 1.06
N ASN A 272 -4.04 18.51 1.53
CA ASN A 272 -2.69 18.03 1.82
C ASN A 272 -2.71 16.92 2.88
N THR A 273 -3.50 17.08 3.95
CA THR A 273 -3.68 16.04 4.97
C THR A 273 -4.31 14.77 4.39
N ALA A 274 -5.33 14.90 3.53
CA ALA A 274 -5.97 13.75 2.92
C ALA A 274 -5.04 12.98 1.96
N ILE A 275 -4.23 13.69 1.16
CA ILE A 275 -3.21 13.10 0.29
C ILE A 275 -2.15 12.38 1.13
N LEU A 276 -1.61 13.06 2.14
CA LEU A 276 -0.60 12.51 3.06
C LEU A 276 -1.11 11.23 3.75
N LEU A 277 -2.37 11.24 4.18
CA LEU A 277 -3.02 10.10 4.80
C LEU A 277 -3.21 8.92 3.82
N SER A 278 -3.48 9.21 2.54
CA SER A 278 -3.54 8.18 1.49
C SER A 278 -2.17 7.55 1.21
N HIS A 279 -1.09 8.35 1.18
CA HIS A 279 0.28 7.86 0.99
C HIS A 279 0.81 7.10 2.21
N ALA A 280 0.42 7.51 3.42
CA ALA A 280 0.79 6.83 4.65
C ALA A 280 0.30 5.36 4.69
N ASN A 281 -0.75 5.00 3.95
CA ASN A 281 -1.21 3.62 3.78
C ASN A 281 -0.07 2.66 3.38
N SER A 282 0.83 3.13 2.51
CA SER A 282 1.98 2.38 1.99
C SER A 282 3.04 2.09 3.07
N VAL A 283 3.05 2.83 4.18
CA VAL A 283 3.96 2.61 5.32
C VAL A 283 3.39 1.58 6.30
N VAL A 284 2.07 1.48 6.40
CA VAL A 284 1.41 0.65 7.40
C VAL A 284 1.58 -0.85 7.11
N ASN A 285 1.66 -1.24 5.83
CA ASN A 285 1.71 -2.64 5.42
C ASN A 285 2.87 -3.44 6.08
N PRO A 286 4.15 -3.02 5.95
CA PRO A 286 5.27 -3.67 6.66
C PRO A 286 5.12 -3.73 8.18
N VAL A 287 4.57 -2.68 8.81
CA VAL A 287 4.35 -2.61 10.26
C VAL A 287 3.34 -3.67 10.70
N VAL A 288 2.24 -3.81 9.95
CA VAL A 288 1.24 -4.84 10.19
C VAL A 288 1.87 -6.23 10.08
N TYR A 289 2.70 -6.49 9.07
CA TYR A 289 3.36 -7.79 8.91
C TYR A 289 4.34 -8.10 10.04
N ALA A 290 5.14 -7.12 10.47
CA ALA A 290 6.08 -7.26 11.58
C ALA A 290 5.36 -7.59 12.90
N TYR A 291 4.18 -7.00 13.14
CA TYR A 291 3.40 -7.25 14.35
C TYR A 291 2.64 -8.57 14.30
N ARG A 292 2.11 -8.95 13.12
CA ARG A 292 1.15 -10.06 12.98
C ARG A 292 1.74 -11.38 12.52
N ASN A 293 2.82 -11.36 11.74
CA ASN A 293 3.42 -12.58 11.19
C ASN A 293 4.80 -12.85 11.82
N ARG A 294 4.90 -13.94 12.59
CA ARG A 294 6.10 -14.33 13.31
C ARG A 294 7.30 -14.61 12.38
N ASP A 295 7.05 -15.19 11.20
CA ASP A 295 8.08 -15.53 10.23
C ASP A 295 8.66 -14.28 9.56
N PHE A 296 7.79 -13.31 9.22
CA PHE A 296 8.23 -12.00 8.76
C PHE A 296 9.01 -11.27 9.85
N ARG A 297 8.50 -11.22 11.09
CA ARG A 297 9.19 -10.58 12.22
C ARG A 297 10.58 -11.16 12.45
N TYR A 298 10.70 -12.49 12.46
CA TYR A 298 11.99 -13.17 12.62
C TYR A 298 12.94 -12.83 11.46
N THR A 299 12.45 -12.87 10.22
CA THR A 299 13.26 -12.60 9.03
C THR A 299 13.68 -11.13 8.96
N PHE A 300 12.81 -10.18 9.32
CA PHE A 300 13.14 -8.76 9.44
C PHE A 300 14.25 -8.52 10.45
N HIS A 301 14.13 -9.09 11.65
CA HIS A 301 15.17 -8.98 12.67
C HIS A 301 16.50 -9.54 12.18
N LYS A 302 16.49 -10.70 11.51
CA LYS A 302 17.68 -11.31 10.93
C LYS A 302 18.34 -10.43 9.86
N ILE A 303 17.54 -9.84 8.96
CA ILE A 303 18.06 -8.95 7.91
C ILE A 303 18.65 -7.68 8.52
N ILE A 304 17.93 -7.03 9.45
CA ILE A 304 18.39 -5.79 10.09
C ILE A 304 19.67 -6.05 10.90
N SER A 305 19.71 -7.09 11.72
CA SER A 305 20.89 -7.43 12.52
C SER A 305 22.12 -7.70 11.64
N ARG A 306 21.95 -8.47 10.57
CA ARG A 306 23.06 -8.87 9.69
C ARG A 306 23.55 -7.77 8.74
N TYR A 307 22.63 -7.02 8.13
CA TYR A 307 22.97 -6.09 7.04
C TYR A 307 22.91 -4.61 7.42
N VAL A 308 22.16 -4.24 8.45
CA VAL A 308 22.03 -2.83 8.88
C VAL A 308 22.89 -2.57 10.11
N LEU A 309 22.84 -3.47 11.10
CA LEU A 309 23.63 -3.37 12.33
C LEU A 309 25.01 -4.03 12.21
N CYS A 310 25.32 -4.67 11.07
CA CYS A 310 26.58 -5.39 10.80
C CYS A 310 26.99 -6.35 11.93
N GLN A 311 26.02 -6.93 12.63
CA GLN A 311 26.30 -7.96 13.63
C GLN A 311 26.50 -9.27 12.87
N THR A 312 27.76 -9.69 12.72
CA THR A 312 28.10 -11.04 12.31
C THR A 312 27.50 -12.00 13.34
N ASP A 313 26.75 -13.02 12.91
CA ASP A 313 26.20 -14.04 13.80
C ASP A 313 27.34 -14.73 14.59
N VAL A 314 27.70 -14.20 15.78
CA VAL A 314 28.66 -14.82 16.72
C VAL A 314 28.06 -16.06 17.39
N LEU A 315 26.77 -16.35 17.17
CA LEU A 315 26.07 -17.48 17.78
C LEU A 315 25.99 -18.69 16.83
N LYS A 316 27.15 -19.28 16.49
CA LYS A 316 27.27 -20.70 16.08
C LYS A 316 28.72 -21.18 15.97
N SER A 317 29.51 -21.04 17.04
CA SER A 317 30.71 -21.86 17.25
C SER A 317 31.04 -21.94 18.73
N GLY A 318 30.37 -22.83 19.45
CA GLY A 318 30.55 -22.97 20.90
C GLY A 318 29.76 -24.14 21.47
N ASN A 319 29.75 -25.28 20.78
CA ASN A 319 29.55 -26.59 21.41
C ASN A 319 29.86 -27.69 20.39
N GLY A 320 31.03 -28.32 20.53
CA GLY A 320 31.44 -29.38 19.63
C GLY A 320 32.86 -29.87 19.83
N GLN A 321 33.28 -30.16 21.07
CA GLN A 321 34.38 -31.09 21.39
C GLN A 321 34.07 -31.63 22.79
N ALA A 322 33.34 -32.75 22.87
CA ALA A 322 33.87 -34.13 22.86
C ALA A 322 34.08 -34.60 24.31
N GLY A 323 33.07 -35.31 24.82
CA GLY A 323 33.27 -36.20 25.95
C GLY A 323 34.15 -37.37 25.52
N ALA A 324 35.23 -37.59 26.28
CA ALA A 324 35.94 -38.86 26.32
C ALA A 324 36.30 -39.10 27.79
N GLN A 325 35.48 -39.90 28.47
CA GLN A 325 35.90 -40.62 29.67
C GLN A 325 36.90 -41.70 29.26
N PRO A 326 38.05 -41.85 29.93
CA PRO A 326 38.80 -43.09 29.92
C PRO A 326 38.36 -43.96 31.10
N ALA A 327 37.98 -45.20 30.81
CA ALA A 327 37.83 -46.26 31.80
C ALA A 327 39.11 -47.12 31.80
N LEU A 328 39.58 -47.43 33.01
CA LEU A 328 40.33 -48.62 33.47
C LEU A 328 41.71 -48.91 32.82
N ASP A 329 42.81 -48.90 33.60
CA ASP A 329 43.27 -50.05 34.40
C ASP A 329 44.60 -49.77 35.15
N VAL A 330 44.68 -50.29 36.39
CA VAL A 330 45.82 -50.99 37.06
C VAL A 330 47.17 -50.24 37.29
N ASP A 331 47.51 -49.96 38.56
CA ASP A 331 48.60 -50.62 39.32
C ASP A 331 48.95 -49.93 40.66
N LEU A 332 49.17 -50.78 41.68
CA LEU A 332 49.72 -50.60 43.05
C LEU A 332 48.96 -49.79 44.12
#